data_AF-A0AAU3F1R6-F1
#
_entry.id   AF-A0AAU3F1R6-F1
#
_cell.length_a   1.000
_cell.length_b   1.000
_cell.length_c   1.000
_cell.angle_alpha   90.00
_cell.angle_beta   90.00
_cell.angle_gamma   90.00
#
_symmetry.space_group_name_H-M   'P 1'
#
loop_
_entity.id
_entity.type
_entity.pdbx_description
1 polymer ?
#
loop_
_entity_poly.entity_id
_entity_poly.type
_entity_poly.pdbx_seq_one_letter_code
_entity_poly.pdbx_strand_id
1 'polypeptide(L)'
;MNELSDLTESPAMPVVRRALGVAWWILIAALVTPVLLIAGLFVTYQVEQATPEDYPRATPEAMGDRAAGLSQEAYEVLGFDRAVPPGVVEPGLGTENSFSTADCYPGGLEGMADEPVAGAYRLSHNWELGQVPEREAVPGLRRLHDHLRETGWDITEYRELASDREWWLRAKRDGHAGDERLNFSWRASTQRFKGGSTVPCAHDPAGEKDGGSVEEVQPPELR
;
A
#
# COMPACT_ATOMS: atom_id res chain seq x y z
N MET A 1 44.24 79.67 -22.64
CA MET A 1 42.97 79.87 -21.91
C MET A 1 41.84 79.72 -22.91
N ASN A 2 40.75 79.06 -22.48
CA ASN A 2 39.57 78.59 -23.20
C ASN A 2 39.74 77.26 -23.96
N GLU A 3 38.87 76.26 -23.84
CA GLU A 3 37.79 75.95 -22.87
C GLU A 3 37.33 74.51 -23.20
N LEU A 4 36.84 73.81 -22.18
CA LEU A 4 36.21 72.49 -22.23
C LEU A 4 34.90 72.49 -23.03
N SER A 5 34.60 71.39 -23.74
CA SER A 5 33.27 70.78 -23.99
C SER A 5 33.50 69.62 -24.99
N ASP A 6 33.71 68.36 -24.61
CA ASP A 6 32.80 67.40 -23.96
C ASP A 6 31.72 66.79 -24.89
N LEU A 7 31.54 65.47 -24.72
CA LEU A 7 30.43 64.59 -25.17
C LEU A 7 30.34 64.30 -26.68
N THR A 8 30.65 63.11 -27.18
CA THR A 8 29.93 61.86 -26.88
C THR A 8 30.66 60.69 -27.54
N GLU A 9 31.48 59.96 -26.79
CA GLU A 9 31.78 58.58 -27.15
C GLU A 9 31.08 57.72 -26.10
N SER A 10 29.94 57.14 -26.49
CA SER A 10 29.19 56.20 -25.66
C SER A 10 29.60 54.78 -26.05
N PRO A 11 30.52 54.10 -25.33
CA PRO A 11 30.78 52.69 -25.56
C PRO A 11 29.78 51.85 -24.76
N ALA A 12 28.48 52.11 -24.90
CA ALA A 12 27.45 51.27 -24.32
C ALA A 12 27.15 50.04 -25.22
N MET A 13 28.17 49.32 -25.74
CA MET A 13 27.92 48.21 -26.68
C MET A 13 28.74 46.91 -26.53
N PRO A 14 29.34 46.55 -25.36
CA PRO A 14 29.66 45.14 -25.10
C PRO A 14 28.77 44.47 -24.04
N VAL A 15 28.14 45.25 -23.15
CA VAL A 15 27.32 44.75 -22.03
C VAL A 15 25.93 44.30 -22.49
N VAL A 16 25.31 45.04 -23.41
CA VAL A 16 23.95 44.75 -23.93
C VAL A 16 23.91 43.44 -24.72
N ARG A 17 24.96 43.13 -25.51
CA ARG A 17 25.06 41.88 -26.30
C ARG A 17 25.23 40.63 -25.43
N ARG A 18 25.96 40.71 -24.31
CA ARG A 18 26.11 39.59 -23.36
C ARG A 18 24.83 39.38 -22.53
N ALA A 19 24.16 40.46 -22.13
CA ALA A 19 22.89 40.39 -21.40
C ALA A 19 21.74 39.78 -22.26
N LEU A 20 21.68 40.12 -23.55
CA LEU A 20 20.72 39.52 -24.50
C LEU A 20 20.97 38.02 -24.73
N GLY A 21 22.23 37.59 -24.80
CA GLY A 21 22.59 36.18 -24.97
C GLY A 21 22.20 35.31 -23.76
N VAL A 22 22.42 35.81 -22.55
CA VAL A 22 22.04 35.10 -21.32
C VAL A 22 20.52 35.04 -21.15
N ALA A 23 19.80 36.14 -21.43
CA ALA A 23 18.34 36.15 -21.41
C ALA A 23 17.72 35.19 -22.43
N TRP A 24 18.32 35.05 -23.61
CA TRP A 24 17.90 34.10 -24.64
C TRP A 24 18.10 32.64 -24.21
N TRP A 25 19.23 32.32 -23.58
CA TRP A 25 19.47 30.98 -23.03
C TRP A 25 18.55 30.65 -21.86
N ILE A 26 18.20 31.62 -21.01
CA ILE A 26 17.22 31.43 -19.93
C ILE A 26 15.83 31.16 -20.52
N LEU A 27 15.42 31.89 -21.57
CA LEU A 27 14.14 31.65 -22.25
C LEU A 27 14.10 30.29 -22.95
N ILE A 28 15.19 29.89 -23.63
CA ILE A 28 15.31 28.55 -24.21
C ILE A 28 15.26 27.50 -23.11
N ALA A 29 16.02 27.66 -22.02
CA ALA A 29 16.00 26.71 -20.93
C ALA A 29 14.60 26.62 -20.30
N ALA A 30 13.91 27.74 -20.10
CA ALA A 30 12.56 27.79 -19.56
C ALA A 30 11.53 27.12 -20.47
N LEU A 31 11.76 27.08 -21.79
CA LEU A 31 10.88 26.40 -22.75
C LEU A 31 11.25 24.92 -22.95
N VAL A 32 12.55 24.64 -23.13
CA VAL A 32 13.06 23.30 -23.48
C VAL A 32 13.01 22.38 -22.27
N THR A 33 13.33 22.87 -21.07
CA THR A 33 13.31 22.05 -19.85
C THR A 33 11.94 21.42 -19.58
N PRO A 34 10.81 22.15 -19.54
CA PRO A 34 9.52 21.52 -19.33
C PRO A 34 9.14 20.58 -20.46
N VAL A 35 9.49 20.89 -21.71
CA VAL A 35 9.25 19.98 -22.85
C VAL A 35 10.03 18.67 -22.70
N LEU A 36 11.30 18.73 -22.31
CA LEU A 36 12.12 17.53 -22.06
C LEU A 36 11.61 16.74 -20.86
N LEU A 37 11.13 17.40 -19.81
CA LEU A 37 10.50 16.73 -18.67
C LEU A 37 9.23 15.99 -19.10
N ILE A 38 8.35 16.64 -19.86
CA ILE A 38 7.13 16.01 -20.39
C ILE A 38 7.49 14.84 -21.31
N ALA A 39 8.45 15.02 -22.22
CA ALA A 39 8.90 13.94 -23.10
C ALA A 39 9.49 12.77 -22.30
N GLY A 40 10.29 13.05 -21.26
CA GLY A 40 10.82 12.05 -20.35
C GLY A 40 9.72 11.27 -19.63
N LEU A 41 8.75 11.97 -19.03
CA LEU A 41 7.60 11.35 -18.38
C LEU A 41 6.78 10.48 -19.35
N PHE A 42 6.54 10.98 -20.57
CA PHE A 42 5.82 10.23 -21.59
C PHE A 42 6.56 8.96 -22.00
N VAL A 43 7.89 9.03 -22.19
CA VAL A 43 8.70 7.84 -22.50
C VAL A 43 8.66 6.85 -21.33
N THR A 44 8.80 7.32 -20.08
CA THR A 44 8.70 6.45 -18.90
C THR A 44 7.34 5.76 -18.83
N TYR A 45 6.25 6.51 -18.97
CA TYR A 45 4.89 5.98 -18.98
C TYR A 45 4.69 4.90 -20.06
N GLN A 46 5.20 5.13 -21.28
CA GLN A 46 5.08 4.16 -22.37
C GLN A 46 5.92 2.90 -22.14
N VAL A 47 7.07 3.02 -21.45
CA VAL A 47 7.91 1.87 -21.09
C VAL A 47 7.25 1.04 -19.99
N GLU A 48 6.68 1.69 -18.98
CA GLU A 48 5.91 1.04 -17.91
C GLU A 48 4.73 0.26 -18.51
N GLN A 49 3.87 0.91 -19.30
CA GLN A 49 2.74 0.27 -19.98
C GLN A 49 3.11 -0.92 -20.87
N ALA A 50 4.30 -0.90 -21.47
CA ALA A 50 4.79 -1.98 -22.33
C ALA A 50 5.44 -3.14 -21.55
N THR A 51 5.73 -2.95 -20.27
CA THR A 51 6.42 -3.92 -19.41
C THR A 51 5.41 -4.48 -18.40
N PRO A 52 4.93 -5.72 -18.58
CA PRO A 52 4.00 -6.33 -17.63
C PRO A 52 4.59 -6.34 -16.21
N GLU A 53 3.73 -6.09 -15.23
CA GLU A 53 4.08 -6.25 -13.81
C GLU A 53 4.56 -7.69 -13.54
N ASP A 54 5.70 -7.81 -12.88
CA ASP A 54 6.35 -9.10 -12.61
C ASP A 54 5.88 -9.67 -11.27
N TYR A 55 4.56 -9.81 -11.10
CA TYR A 55 4.02 -10.47 -9.92
C TYR A 55 4.31 -11.97 -9.97
N PRO A 56 4.65 -12.60 -8.83
CA PRO A 56 4.86 -14.03 -8.77
C PRO A 56 3.60 -14.78 -9.17
N ARG A 57 3.76 -16.01 -9.65
CA ARG A 57 2.63 -16.91 -9.89
C ARG A 57 2.32 -17.70 -8.64
N ALA A 58 1.06 -17.69 -8.21
CA ALA A 58 0.60 -18.46 -7.06
C ALA A 58 -0.86 -18.85 -7.24
N THR A 59 -1.21 -20.08 -6.86
CA THR A 59 -2.61 -20.53 -6.86
C THR A 59 -3.37 -19.88 -5.71
N PRO A 60 -4.70 -19.76 -5.80
CA PRO A 60 -5.56 -19.29 -4.71
C PRO A 60 -5.30 -19.99 -3.39
N GLU A 61 -5.09 -21.31 -3.41
CA GLU A 61 -4.84 -22.11 -2.21
C GLU A 61 -3.50 -21.74 -1.58
N ALA A 62 -2.44 -21.59 -2.38
CA ALA A 62 -1.13 -21.21 -1.86
C ALA A 62 -1.15 -19.79 -1.25
N MET A 63 -1.92 -18.86 -1.84
CA MET A 63 -2.12 -17.53 -1.28
C MET A 63 -2.99 -17.57 -0.03
N GLY A 64 -4.05 -18.38 -0.03
CA GLY A 64 -4.94 -18.62 1.10
C GLY A 64 -4.19 -19.20 2.29
N ASP A 65 -3.39 -20.24 2.09
CA ASP A 65 -2.55 -20.86 3.13
C ASP A 65 -1.57 -19.86 3.73
N ARG A 66 -0.93 -19.03 2.91
CA ARG A 66 -0.02 -17.98 3.38
C ARG A 66 -0.76 -16.93 4.21
N ALA A 67 -1.91 -16.44 3.72
CA ALA A 67 -2.71 -15.45 4.44
C ALA A 67 -3.23 -16.04 5.76
N ALA A 68 -3.83 -17.22 5.73
CA ALA A 68 -4.34 -17.90 6.92
C ALA A 68 -3.22 -18.20 7.92
N GLY A 69 -2.05 -18.65 7.48
CA GLY A 69 -0.90 -18.88 8.36
C GLY A 69 -0.46 -17.62 9.12
N LEU A 70 -0.41 -16.47 8.44
CA LEU A 70 -0.13 -15.18 9.09
C LEU A 70 -1.20 -14.80 10.13
N SER A 71 -2.47 -15.04 9.82
CA SER A 71 -3.55 -14.79 10.77
C SER A 71 -3.53 -15.74 11.96
N GLN A 72 -3.21 -17.03 11.73
CA GLN A 72 -3.10 -18.05 12.76
C GLN A 72 -1.98 -17.73 13.75
N GLU A 73 -0.79 -17.37 13.27
CA GLU A 73 0.32 -16.92 14.13
C GLU A 73 -0.10 -15.73 14.99
N ALA A 74 -0.73 -14.72 14.39
CA ALA A 74 -1.20 -13.56 15.13
C ALA A 74 -2.28 -13.93 16.17
N TYR A 75 -3.19 -14.85 15.82
CA TYR A 75 -4.26 -15.32 16.69
C TYR A 75 -3.71 -16.03 17.95
N GLU A 76 -2.71 -16.89 17.76
CA GLU A 76 -2.02 -17.58 18.86
C GLU A 76 -1.35 -16.60 19.82
N VAL A 77 -0.68 -15.57 19.30
CA VAL A 77 -0.02 -14.53 20.12
C VAL A 77 -1.04 -13.65 20.87
N LEU A 78 -2.18 -13.35 20.22
CA LEU A 78 -3.30 -12.68 20.87
C LEU A 78 -3.84 -13.50 22.04
N GLY A 79 -3.74 -14.84 21.99
CA GLY A 79 -4.06 -15.72 23.11
C GLY A 79 -5.55 -15.79 23.41
N PHE A 80 -6.39 -15.83 22.36
CA PHE A 80 -7.82 -16.08 22.51
C PHE A 80 -8.09 -17.59 22.52
N ASP A 81 -8.78 -18.09 23.54
CA ASP A 81 -9.06 -19.54 23.68
C ASP A 81 -10.27 -20.04 22.86
N ARG A 82 -10.83 -19.19 21.99
CA ARG A 82 -12.04 -19.51 21.22
C ARG A 82 -11.66 -19.89 19.81
N ALA A 83 -12.35 -20.87 19.22
CA ALA A 83 -12.18 -21.18 17.80
C ALA A 83 -12.95 -20.18 16.93
N VAL A 84 -12.44 -19.89 15.74
CA VAL A 84 -13.14 -19.10 14.71
C VAL A 84 -13.41 -20.00 13.50
N PRO A 85 -14.58 -20.65 13.41
CA PRO A 85 -14.89 -21.56 12.31
C PRO A 85 -15.05 -20.78 10.99
N PRO A 86 -14.77 -21.41 9.83
CA PRO A 86 -14.95 -20.77 8.53
C PRO A 86 -16.39 -20.32 8.28
N GLY A 87 -16.52 -19.24 7.52
CA GLY A 87 -17.78 -18.63 7.13
C GLY A 87 -18.20 -17.44 8.01
N VAL A 88 -19.40 -16.93 7.72
CA VAL A 88 -20.02 -15.84 8.48
C VAL A 88 -21.17 -16.43 9.28
N VAL A 89 -21.03 -16.49 10.61
CA VAL A 89 -22.04 -17.12 11.45
C VAL A 89 -23.27 -16.22 11.63
N GLU A 90 -23.10 -14.90 11.71
CA GLU A 90 -24.21 -13.92 11.76
C GLU A 90 -23.69 -12.46 11.63
N PRO A 91 -24.19 -11.63 10.68
CA PRO A 91 -23.80 -10.23 10.57
C PRO A 91 -24.13 -9.45 11.86
N GLY A 92 -23.09 -8.98 12.55
CA GLY A 92 -23.25 -8.08 13.69
C GLY A 92 -23.25 -8.73 15.08
N LEU A 93 -23.30 -10.07 15.18
CA LEU A 93 -23.25 -10.81 16.44
C LEU A 93 -22.33 -12.02 16.42
N GLY A 94 -22.02 -12.54 15.21
CA GLY A 94 -21.29 -13.78 15.02
C GLY A 94 -19.78 -13.60 14.80
N THR A 95 -19.12 -14.74 14.64
CA THR A 95 -17.76 -14.83 14.14
C THR A 95 -17.75 -14.75 12.61
N GLU A 96 -16.74 -14.10 12.08
CA GLU A 96 -16.40 -14.15 10.65
C GLU A 96 -15.05 -14.83 10.51
N ASN A 97 -14.91 -15.65 9.49
CA ASN A 97 -13.65 -16.20 9.03
C ASN A 97 -13.79 -16.46 7.52
N SER A 98 -13.24 -15.55 6.72
CA SER A 98 -13.46 -15.49 5.28
C SER A 98 -12.20 -15.11 4.53
N PHE A 99 -12.10 -15.56 3.28
CA PHE A 99 -11.18 -14.97 2.31
C PHE A 99 -11.89 -13.91 1.48
N SER A 100 -11.12 -12.91 1.05
CA SER A 100 -11.58 -11.88 0.11
C SER A 100 -10.46 -11.58 -0.89
N THR A 101 -10.83 -11.32 -2.13
CA THR A 101 -9.90 -10.89 -3.18
C THR A 101 -9.97 -9.38 -3.37
N ALA A 102 -8.90 -8.80 -3.89
CA ALA A 102 -8.91 -7.45 -4.42
C ALA A 102 -7.99 -7.36 -5.63
N ASP A 103 -8.28 -6.40 -6.49
CA ASP A 103 -7.47 -6.13 -7.67
C ASP A 103 -6.06 -5.66 -7.31
N CYS A 104 -5.14 -5.95 -8.22
CA CYS A 104 -3.77 -5.48 -8.19
C CYS A 104 -3.60 -4.34 -9.19
N TYR A 105 -2.84 -3.33 -8.79
CA TYR A 105 -2.63 -2.12 -9.57
C TYR A 105 -1.14 -1.95 -9.81
N PRO A 106 -0.75 -1.48 -11.00
CA PRO A 106 0.65 -1.32 -11.31
C PRO A 106 1.29 -0.20 -10.48
N GLY A 107 2.60 -0.27 -10.35
CA GLY A 107 3.41 0.77 -9.72
C GLY A 107 3.64 1.96 -10.64
N GLY A 108 4.60 2.81 -10.27
CA GLY A 108 5.12 3.86 -11.17
C GLY A 108 4.10 4.93 -11.58
N LEU A 109 4.31 5.50 -12.76
CA LEU A 109 3.44 6.52 -13.37
C LEU A 109 2.19 5.89 -13.99
N GLU A 110 2.26 4.65 -14.46
CA GLU A 110 1.10 3.96 -15.03
C GLU A 110 0.00 3.69 -14.00
N GLY A 111 0.34 3.54 -12.71
CA GLY A 111 -0.63 3.46 -11.61
C GLY A 111 -1.55 4.68 -11.50
N MET A 112 -1.22 5.82 -12.13
CA MET A 112 -2.10 7.00 -12.17
C MET A 112 -3.37 6.79 -13.02
N ALA A 113 -3.38 5.79 -13.91
CA ALA A 113 -4.54 5.44 -14.72
C ALA A 113 -5.61 4.69 -13.91
N ASP A 114 -5.28 4.19 -12.72
CA ASP A 114 -6.18 3.39 -11.86
C ASP A 114 -6.75 2.15 -12.57
N GLU A 115 -5.97 1.58 -13.50
CA GLU A 115 -6.33 0.37 -14.22
C GLU A 115 -5.72 -0.86 -13.54
N PRO A 116 -6.52 -1.91 -13.27
CA PRO A 116 -6.01 -3.12 -12.64
C PRO A 116 -5.17 -3.94 -13.62
N VAL A 117 -4.15 -4.62 -13.08
CA VAL A 117 -3.32 -5.57 -13.84
C VAL A 117 -4.13 -6.82 -14.11
N ALA A 118 -4.39 -7.08 -15.39
CA ALA A 118 -5.24 -8.19 -15.82
C ALA A 118 -4.74 -9.55 -15.29
N GLY A 119 -5.63 -10.28 -14.61
CA GLY A 119 -5.33 -11.61 -14.06
C GLY A 119 -4.35 -11.60 -12.88
N ALA A 120 -4.06 -10.43 -12.31
CA ALA A 120 -3.37 -10.31 -11.02
C ALA A 120 -4.40 -10.06 -9.91
N TYR A 121 -4.19 -10.71 -8.78
CA TYR A 121 -5.06 -10.57 -7.62
C TYR A 121 -4.24 -10.58 -6.34
N ARG A 122 -4.80 -9.98 -5.30
CA ARG A 122 -4.32 -10.16 -3.93
C ARG A 122 -5.40 -10.86 -3.12
N LEU A 123 -4.97 -11.64 -2.15
CA LEU A 123 -5.87 -12.37 -1.25
C LEU A 123 -5.70 -11.83 0.17
N SER A 124 -6.83 -11.63 0.84
CA SER A 124 -6.87 -11.30 2.27
C SER A 124 -7.65 -12.36 3.02
N HIS A 125 -7.18 -12.67 4.22
CA HIS A 125 -7.89 -13.45 5.20
C HIS A 125 -8.42 -12.51 6.27
N ASN A 126 -9.73 -12.56 6.54
CA ASN A 126 -10.39 -11.69 7.49
C ASN A 126 -11.11 -12.56 8.52
N TRP A 127 -11.02 -12.15 9.78
CA TRP A 127 -11.74 -12.82 10.85
C TRP A 127 -12.23 -11.84 11.91
N GLU A 128 -13.29 -12.25 12.62
CA GLU A 128 -13.93 -11.47 13.66
C GLU A 128 -14.35 -12.34 14.83
N LEU A 129 -14.16 -11.81 16.04
CA LEU A 129 -14.71 -12.32 17.28
C LEU A 129 -15.62 -11.28 17.93
N GLY A 130 -16.85 -11.68 18.23
CA GLY A 130 -17.73 -10.94 19.13
C GLY A 130 -17.38 -11.17 20.60
N GLN A 131 -17.85 -10.26 21.47
CA GLN A 131 -17.80 -10.40 22.93
C GLN A 131 -16.38 -10.58 23.50
N VAL A 132 -15.36 -9.96 22.89
CA VAL A 132 -14.02 -9.89 23.47
C VAL A 132 -13.97 -8.72 24.46
N PRO A 133 -13.83 -8.97 25.77
CA PRO A 133 -13.77 -7.89 26.75
C PRO A 133 -12.43 -7.16 26.67
N GLU A 134 -12.43 -5.89 27.09
CA GLU A 134 -11.24 -5.02 27.06
C GLU A 134 -10.01 -5.63 27.76
N ARG A 135 -10.26 -6.32 28.88
CA ARG A 135 -9.24 -7.01 29.68
C ARG A 135 -8.50 -8.11 28.93
N GLU A 136 -9.06 -8.61 27.84
CA GLU A 136 -8.44 -9.63 26.96
C GLU A 136 -7.89 -8.97 25.71
N ALA A 137 -8.69 -8.11 25.04
CA ALA A 137 -8.32 -7.46 23.79
C ALA A 137 -7.07 -6.58 23.90
N VAL A 138 -7.03 -5.65 24.86
CA VAL A 138 -5.96 -4.65 24.94
C VAL A 138 -4.62 -5.30 25.32
N PRO A 139 -4.55 -6.19 26.34
CA PRO A 139 -3.31 -6.94 26.59
C PRO A 139 -2.90 -7.85 25.43
N GLY A 140 -3.87 -8.47 24.72
CA GLY A 140 -3.60 -9.26 23.52
C GLY A 140 -2.93 -8.43 22.43
N LEU A 141 -3.50 -7.27 22.08
CA LEU A 141 -2.91 -6.36 21.10
C LEU A 141 -1.51 -5.89 21.49
N ARG A 142 -1.23 -5.70 22.78
CA ARG A 142 0.11 -5.35 23.26
C ARG A 142 1.11 -6.50 23.02
N ARG A 143 0.74 -7.73 23.36
CA ARG A 143 1.59 -8.91 23.08
C ARG A 143 1.87 -9.04 21.59
N LEU A 144 0.83 -8.87 20.76
CA LEU A 144 0.98 -8.95 19.31
C LEU A 144 1.86 -7.82 18.77
N HIS A 145 1.70 -6.59 19.24
CA HIS A 145 2.58 -5.47 18.89
C HIS A 145 4.05 -5.80 19.18
N ASP A 146 4.35 -6.32 20.38
CA ASP A 146 5.71 -6.65 20.78
C ASP A 146 6.28 -7.80 19.92
N HIS A 147 5.51 -8.87 19.71
CA HIS A 147 5.88 -9.99 18.82
C HIS A 147 6.17 -9.55 17.39
N LEU A 148 5.31 -8.71 16.81
CA LEU A 148 5.49 -8.20 15.45
C LEU A 148 6.78 -7.38 15.32
N ARG A 149 7.13 -6.56 16.33
CA ARG A 149 8.40 -5.82 16.34
C ARG A 149 9.61 -6.75 16.45
N GLU A 150 9.52 -7.77 17.29
CA GLU A 150 10.60 -8.74 17.49
C GLU A 150 10.84 -9.62 16.26
N THR A 151 9.79 -9.89 15.49
CA THR A 151 9.83 -10.70 14.25
C THR A 151 10.05 -9.86 12.98
N GLY A 152 10.37 -8.57 13.13
CA GLY A 152 10.83 -7.72 12.03
C GLY A 152 9.72 -7.08 11.19
N TRP A 153 8.48 -7.01 11.69
CA TRP A 153 7.42 -6.23 11.07
C TRP A 153 7.57 -4.74 11.36
N ASP A 154 7.24 -3.91 10.37
CA ASP A 154 7.13 -2.47 10.52
C ASP A 154 5.74 -2.09 11.04
N ILE A 155 5.67 -1.46 12.22
CA ILE A 155 4.41 -1.04 12.84
C ILE A 155 4.00 0.31 12.27
N THR A 156 3.04 0.31 11.36
CA THR A 156 2.53 1.52 10.71
C THR A 156 1.49 2.25 11.57
N GLU A 157 0.79 1.53 12.45
CA GLU A 157 -0.19 2.12 13.36
C GLU A 157 -0.31 1.29 14.64
N TYR A 158 -0.23 1.94 15.80
CA TYR A 158 -0.61 1.35 17.08
C TYR A 158 -1.13 2.45 18.01
N ARG A 159 -2.45 2.51 18.22
CA ARG A 159 -3.08 3.57 19.03
C ARG A 159 -4.48 3.21 19.51
N GLU A 160 -4.86 3.87 20.61
CA GLU A 160 -6.25 4.02 21.03
C GLU A 160 -6.84 5.31 20.43
N LEU A 161 -8.01 5.20 19.80
CA LEU A 161 -8.82 6.33 19.35
C LEU A 161 -9.82 6.68 20.44
N ALA A 162 -9.58 7.81 21.11
CA ALA A 162 -10.37 8.26 22.27
C ALA A 162 -11.86 8.52 21.98
N SER A 163 -12.22 8.86 20.72
CA SER A 163 -13.61 9.16 20.34
C SER A 163 -14.54 7.96 20.46
N ASP A 164 -14.02 6.77 20.11
CA ASP A 164 -14.83 5.54 19.98
C ASP A 164 -14.30 4.40 20.86
N ARG A 165 -13.26 4.66 21.66
CA ARG A 165 -12.50 3.66 22.43
C ARG A 165 -12.17 2.45 21.54
N GLU A 166 -11.63 2.77 20.37
CA GLU A 166 -11.21 1.79 19.37
C GLU A 166 -9.69 1.68 19.38
N TRP A 167 -9.19 0.45 19.45
CA TRP A 167 -7.78 0.15 19.35
C TRP A 167 -7.46 -0.34 17.95
N TRP A 168 -6.35 0.15 17.40
CA TRP A 168 -5.83 -0.28 16.10
C TRP A 168 -4.40 -0.76 16.23
N LEU A 169 -4.07 -1.83 15.52
CA LEU A 169 -2.71 -2.29 15.27
C LEU A 169 -2.59 -2.65 13.78
N ARG A 170 -1.70 -1.98 13.07
CA ARG A 170 -1.37 -2.27 11.67
C ARG A 170 0.11 -2.44 11.52
N ALA A 171 0.49 -3.48 10.79
CA ALA A 171 1.87 -3.78 10.49
C ALA A 171 2.03 -4.16 9.03
N LYS A 172 3.21 -3.90 8.48
CA LYS A 172 3.59 -4.33 7.15
C LYS A 172 4.97 -4.98 7.16
N ARG A 173 5.20 -5.86 6.19
CA ARG A 173 6.51 -6.42 5.91
C ARG A 173 6.74 -6.38 4.42
N ASP A 174 7.74 -5.60 4.01
CA ASP A 174 8.06 -5.42 2.60
C ASP A 174 8.56 -6.77 2.03
N GLY A 175 8.09 -7.10 0.82
CA GLY A 175 8.47 -8.32 0.10
C GLY A 175 8.76 -8.00 -1.36
N HIS A 176 9.48 -8.90 -2.05
CA HIS A 176 9.85 -8.72 -3.47
C HIS A 176 8.64 -8.53 -4.41
N ALA A 177 7.47 -9.03 -4.03
CA ALA A 177 6.23 -8.99 -4.80
C ALA A 177 5.20 -7.96 -4.27
N GLY A 178 5.63 -7.08 -3.35
CA GLY A 178 4.77 -6.18 -2.58
C GLY A 178 4.70 -6.56 -1.10
N ASP A 179 4.02 -5.71 -0.32
CA ASP A 179 3.99 -5.85 1.14
C ASP A 179 2.97 -6.89 1.62
N GLU A 180 3.38 -7.72 2.57
CA GLU A 180 2.45 -8.38 3.48
C GLU A 180 1.91 -7.36 4.48
N ARG A 181 0.62 -7.46 4.81
CA ARG A 181 -0.03 -6.54 5.74
C ARG A 181 -0.83 -7.31 6.78
N LEU A 182 -0.80 -6.80 8.01
CA LEU A 182 -1.63 -7.26 9.11
C LEU A 182 -2.44 -6.09 9.65
N ASN A 183 -3.71 -6.33 9.96
CA ASN A 183 -4.60 -5.30 10.48
C ASN A 183 -5.49 -5.90 11.58
N PHE A 184 -5.45 -5.27 12.74
CA PHE A 184 -6.25 -5.66 13.89
C PHE A 184 -6.94 -4.45 14.47
N SER A 185 -8.19 -4.63 14.90
CA SER A 185 -8.88 -3.62 15.67
C SER A 185 -9.77 -4.21 16.74
N TRP A 186 -9.97 -3.45 17.80
CA TRP A 186 -10.94 -3.78 18.83
C TRP A 186 -11.78 -2.57 19.20
N ARG A 187 -13.10 -2.74 19.25
CA ARG A 187 -14.06 -1.67 19.59
C ARG A 187 -14.74 -1.94 20.92
N ALA A 188 -14.59 -1.03 21.89
CA ALA A 188 -15.22 -1.16 23.20
C ALA A 188 -16.75 -1.19 23.14
N SER A 189 -17.36 -0.38 22.28
CA SER A 189 -18.82 -0.24 22.17
C SER A 189 -19.55 -1.51 21.74
N THR A 190 -18.86 -2.38 20.99
CA THR A 190 -19.41 -3.64 20.46
C THR A 190 -18.68 -4.87 20.98
N GLN A 191 -17.62 -4.68 21.79
CA GLN A 191 -16.72 -5.73 22.27
C GLN A 191 -16.25 -6.64 21.13
N ARG A 192 -15.93 -6.03 20.00
CA ARG A 192 -15.66 -6.74 18.76
C ARG A 192 -14.19 -6.63 18.43
N PHE A 193 -13.55 -7.77 18.20
CA PHE A 193 -12.18 -7.85 17.75
C PHE A 193 -12.17 -8.32 16.30
N LYS A 194 -11.52 -7.56 15.44
CA LYS A 194 -11.30 -7.90 14.04
C LYS A 194 -9.81 -8.13 13.84
N GLY A 195 -9.47 -9.11 13.02
CA GLY A 195 -8.11 -9.34 12.58
C GLY A 195 -8.08 -9.80 11.15
N GLY A 196 -6.92 -9.69 10.53
CA GLY A 196 -6.74 -10.17 9.19
C GLY A 196 -5.34 -9.94 8.66
N SER A 197 -5.06 -10.62 7.57
CA SER A 197 -3.80 -10.59 6.86
C SER A 197 -4.07 -10.43 5.37
N THR A 198 -3.22 -9.68 4.69
CA THR A 198 -3.24 -9.52 3.24
C THR A 198 -1.87 -9.93 2.72
N VAL A 199 -1.86 -10.83 1.73
CA VAL A 199 -0.62 -11.24 1.05
C VAL A 199 -0.38 -10.39 -0.21
N PRO A 200 0.86 -10.33 -0.71
CA PRO A 200 1.19 -9.57 -1.91
C PRO A 200 0.45 -10.07 -3.16
N CYS A 201 0.46 -9.25 -4.21
CA CYS A 201 -0.16 -9.58 -5.50
C CYS A 201 0.49 -10.81 -6.15
N ALA A 202 -0.31 -11.59 -6.86
CA ALA A 202 0.14 -12.71 -7.67
C ALA A 202 -0.73 -12.89 -8.92
N HIS A 203 -0.17 -13.58 -9.90
CA HIS A 203 -0.93 -14.09 -11.04
C HIS A 203 -1.40 -15.53 -10.80
N ASP A 204 -2.64 -15.83 -11.15
CA ASP A 204 -3.13 -17.22 -11.14
C ASP A 204 -2.46 -18.00 -12.28
N PRO A 205 -1.71 -19.09 -12.01
CA PRO A 205 -1.14 -19.94 -13.04
C PRO A 205 -2.17 -20.50 -14.03
N ALA A 206 -3.43 -20.67 -13.63
CA ALA A 206 -4.51 -21.17 -14.47
C ALA A 206 -5.05 -20.11 -15.46
N GLY A 207 -4.72 -18.83 -15.25
CA GLY A 207 -5.13 -17.73 -16.13
C GLY A 207 -6.61 -17.38 -16.05
N GLU A 208 -7.30 -17.77 -14.97
CA GLU A 208 -8.69 -17.36 -14.73
C GLU A 208 -8.73 -15.88 -14.37
N LYS A 209 -9.50 -15.11 -15.15
CA LYS A 209 -9.46 -13.64 -15.14
C LYS A 209 -10.17 -13.00 -13.94
N ASP A 210 -11.05 -13.76 -13.27
CA ASP A 210 -12.07 -13.18 -12.39
C ASP A 210 -12.00 -13.68 -10.95
N GLY A 211 -10.91 -14.32 -10.53
CA GLY A 211 -10.75 -14.82 -9.16
C GLY A 211 -11.80 -15.87 -8.73
N GLY A 212 -12.53 -16.46 -9.69
CA GLY A 212 -13.58 -17.45 -9.45
C GLY A 212 -13.08 -18.73 -8.77
N SER A 213 -11.78 -19.02 -8.87
CA SER A 213 -11.11 -20.09 -8.12
C SER A 213 -10.92 -19.76 -6.63
N VAL A 214 -10.98 -18.50 -6.21
CA VAL A 214 -10.81 -18.09 -4.80
C VAL A 214 -12.09 -18.28 -3.98
N GLU A 215 -13.27 -18.17 -4.60
CA GLU A 215 -14.56 -18.38 -3.91
C GLU A 215 -14.76 -19.83 -3.45
N GLU A 216 -14.06 -20.79 -4.07
CA GLU A 216 -14.08 -22.20 -3.69
C GLU A 216 -13.15 -22.51 -2.50
N VAL A 217 -12.18 -21.63 -2.20
CA VAL A 217 -11.23 -21.82 -1.11
C VAL A 217 -11.86 -21.32 0.19
N GLN A 218 -12.01 -22.23 1.16
CA GLN A 218 -12.44 -21.87 2.51
C GLN A 218 -11.22 -21.71 3.42
N PRO A 219 -11.21 -20.70 4.31
CA PRO A 219 -10.15 -20.57 5.29
C PRO A 219 -10.18 -21.71 6.32
N PRO A 220 -9.04 -22.07 6.90
CA PRO A 220 -9.02 -22.98 8.04
C PRO A 220 -9.66 -22.33 9.27
N GLU A 221 -10.12 -23.15 10.21
CA GLU A 221 -10.52 -22.67 11.53
C GLU A 221 -9.32 -22.11 12.29
N LEU A 222 -9.46 -20.92 12.89
CA LEU A 222 -8.43 -20.34 13.75
C LEU A 222 -8.56 -20.86 15.18
N ARG A 223 -7.42 -21.09 15.85
CA ARG A 223 -7.35 -21.57 17.24
C ARG A 223 -6.20 -20.99 18.02
#